data_AF-A0A7Y1AW36-F1
#
_entry.id   AF-A0A7Y1AW36-F1
#
_cell.length_a   1.000
_cell.length_b   1.000
_cell.length_c   1.000
_cell.angle_alpha   90.00
_cell.angle_beta   90.00
_cell.angle_gamma   90.00
#
_symmetry.space_group_name_H-M   'P 1'
#
loop_
_entity.id
_entity.type
_entity.pdbx_description
1 polymer ?
#
loop_
_entity_poly.entity_id
_entity_poly.type
_entity_poly.pdbx_seq_one_letter_code
_entity_poly.pdbx_strand_id
1 'polypeptide(L)' 'QHGAVEVYDKQGNHLGEYDATTGEQTGKAKPERRITTK' A
#
# COMPACT_ATOMS: atom_id res chain seq x y z
N GLN A 1 -0.45 -16.91 -8.21
CA GLN A 1 0.28 -15.67 -7.90
C GLN A 1 -0.63 -14.88 -6.97
N HIS A 2 -0.31 -14.77 -5.68
CA HIS A 2 -1.09 -13.94 -4.75
C HIS A 2 -0.45 -12.55 -4.77
N GLY A 3 -1.02 -11.63 -5.54
CA GLY A 3 -0.52 -10.26 -5.65
C GLY A 3 -1.31 -9.35 -4.71
N ALA A 4 -0.66 -8.85 -3.65
CA ALA A 4 -1.16 -7.70 -2.93
C ALA A 4 -0.58 -6.43 -3.56
N VAL A 5 -1.40 -5.40 -3.71
CA VAL A 5 -1.02 -4.06 -4.15
C VAL A 5 -0.75 -3.20 -2.93
N GLU A 6 0.46 -2.67 -2.82
CA GLU A 6 0.77 -1.61 -1.86
C GLU A 6 0.27 -0.27 -2.37
N VAL A 7 -0.50 0.44 -1.55
CA VAL A 7 -1.10 1.73 -1.90
C VAL A 7 -0.46 2.85 -1.10
N TYR A 8 -0.19 3.97 -1.78
CA TYR A 8 0.42 5.16 -1.21
C TYR A 8 -0.42 6.39 -1.56
N ASP A 9 -0.40 7.41 -0.69
CA ASP A 9 -0.97 8.72 -1.04
C ASP A 9 0.00 9.52 -1.95
N LYS A 10 -0.47 10.70 -2.40
CA LYS A 10 0.33 11.59 -3.25
C LYS A 10 1.57 12.17 -2.55
N GLN A 11 1.61 12.15 -1.23
CA GLN A 11 2.79 12.53 -0.43
C GLN A 11 3.74 11.34 -0.20
N GLY A 12 3.40 10.16 -0.72
CA GLY A 12 4.18 8.95 -0.59
C GLY A 12 4.00 8.22 0.75
N ASN A 13 2.96 8.52 1.53
CA ASN A 13 2.66 7.77 2.77
C ASN A 13 1.97 6.44 2.43
N HIS A 14 2.43 5.33 3.03
CA HIS A 14 1.81 4.03 2.84
C HIS A 14 0.44 3.92 3.54
N LEU A 15 -0.59 3.58 2.76
CA LEU A 15 -1.98 3.48 3.21
C LEU A 15 -2.38 2.02 3.53
N GLY A 16 -1.63 1.05 3.04
CA GLY A 16 -1.87 -0.37 3.32
C GLY A 16 -1.65 -1.27 2.10
N GLU A 17 -1.88 -2.55 2.34
CA GLU A 17 -1.79 -3.61 1.33
C GLU A 17 -3.23 -4.08 1.01
N TYR A 18 -3.53 -4.25 -0.28
CA TYR A 18 -4.85 -4.59 -0.78
C TYR A 18 -4.78 -5.78 -1.74
N ASP A 19 -5.77 -6.66 -1.72
CA ASP A 19 -5.87 -7.73 -2.71
C ASP A 19 -6.10 -7.15 -4.11
N ALA A 20 -5.29 -7.56 -5.10
CA ALA A 20 -5.38 -7.04 -6.46
C ALA A 20 -6.68 -7.41 -7.19
N THR A 21 -7.40 -8.42 -6.71
CA THR A 21 -8.61 -8.97 -7.34
C THR A 21 -9.86 -8.40 -6.71
N THR A 22 -9.92 -8.35 -5.37
CA THR A 22 -11.14 -7.92 -4.63
C THR A 22 -11.06 -6.48 -4.13
N GLY A 23 -9.85 -5.92 -4.00
CA GLY A 23 -9.62 -4.63 -3.36
C GLY A 23 -9.77 -4.67 -1.84
N GLU A 24 -9.91 -5.85 -1.23
CA GLU A 24 -9.97 -5.99 0.22
C GLU A 24 -8.62 -5.65 0.85
N GLN A 25 -8.66 -4.93 1.98
CA GLN A 25 -7.44 -4.60 2.70
C GLN A 25 -6.90 -5.86 3.39
N THR A 26 -5.74 -6.33 2.93
CA THR A 26 -5.03 -7.49 3.46
C THR A 26 -3.96 -7.09 4.47
N GLY A 27 -3.53 -5.82 4.45
CA GLY A 27 -2.54 -5.28 5.39
C GLY A 27 -2.81 -3.83 5.77
N LYS A 28 -2.56 -3.51 7.04
CA LYS A 28 -2.73 -2.16 7.58
C LYS A 28 -1.65 -1.20 7.04
N ALA A 29 -1.97 0.10 7.07
CA ALA A 29 -1.01 1.17 6.84
C ALA A 29 0.23 0.98 7.73
N LYS A 30 1.41 1.19 7.15
CA LYS A 30 2.70 1.10 7.85
C LYS A 30 3.41 2.44 7.68
N PRO A 31 3.37 3.33 8.68
CA PRO A 31 3.88 4.69 8.54
C PRO A 31 5.39 4.76 8.28
N GLU A 32 6.12 3.68 8.60
CA GLU A 32 7.54 3.51 8.31
C GLU A 32 7.81 3.32 6.79
N ARG A 33 6.80 2.90 6.02
CA ARG A 33 6.89 2.79 4.56
C ARG A 33 6.51 4.15 3.95
N ARG A 34 7.52 4.86 3.45
CA ARG A 34 7.37 6.09 2.67
C ARG A 34 8.18 6.02 1.39
N ILE A 35 7.57 6.44 0.29
CA ILE A 35 8.25 6.66 -0.98
C ILE A 35 8.44 8.16 -1.18
N THR A 36 9.59 8.67 -0.78
CA THR A 36 9.99 10.05 -1.13
C THR A 36 10.81 10.01 -2.41
N THR A 37 10.34 10.68 -3.45
CA THR A 37 11.19 11.04 -4.59
C THR A 37 12.24 12.03 -4.08
N LYS A 38 13.53 11.66 -4.18
CA LYS A 38 14.64 12.59 -3.94
C LYS A 38 14.74 13.61 -5.05
#